data_AF-A0ABC8X571-F1
#
_entry.id   AF-A0ABC8X571-F1
#
_cell.length_a   1.000
_cell.length_b   1.000
_cell.length_c   1.000
_cell.angle_alpha   90.00
_cell.angle_beta   90.00
_cell.angle_gamma   90.00
#
_symmetry.space_group_name_H-M   'P 1'
#
loop_
_entity.id
_entity.type
_entity.pdbx_description
1 polymer ?
#
loop_
_entity_poly.entity_id
_entity_poly.type
_entity_poly.pdbx_seq_one_letter_code
_entity_poly.pdbx_strand_id
1 'polypeptide(L)'
;MEEQHQQQGNDDGLILPEDVLAEQILRRLAPRDLAVCRCVCAEWKVAVDGRRLLRADLLPLSVGGIFLNFEAHRYAEFLRPPSSCSSVSGDLTHVPCPDGSKVMDHCNGLVLLDGCVVANPATGWWAPLPPWPAGWPNSCQQVAHIVFDPAVSPHYSVFLVSYASLYGELQGDPAAEWPPSPYPFHVFSSTTGRWEERPFLRQGGAAGAIADVRFGGERTQHEYRCFAAYYSKKQALYVHCQNNFFLRISLSRDEYQVIKPPPGISVHSGSPVLGKSEKGPYLAAIFYPESCFKVWILDESDQHQSQWVLRHCNNHLGMMLPPCYLDKKVCGPWVLEDINYNEDRKQDAAMGLPFLQVETATPVVKHKSDCSSIFDEDNFTLDGSTTEDGTSSHGGSCYIDDFWVFGFHPYKEIVFLGSGYDRVVAYDLHSSKFQYLGNIHPTDFDVYYLYGPEGIDETFVYTPCKLEAYGHQGSAPLAA
;
A
#
# COMPACT_ATOMS: atom_id res chain seq x y z
N MET A 1 -32.40 -19.81 -64.34
CA MET A 1 -33.06 -18.96 -63.33
C MET A 1 -33.48 -19.90 -62.21
N GLU A 2 -32.58 -20.12 -61.26
CA GLU A 2 -32.86 -20.82 -60.01
C GLU A 2 -32.63 -19.77 -58.91
N GLU A 3 -33.72 -19.34 -58.27
CA GLU A 3 -33.67 -18.42 -57.15
C GLU A 3 -33.22 -19.18 -55.90
N GLN A 4 -32.05 -18.80 -55.39
CA GLN A 4 -31.56 -19.22 -54.08
C GLN A 4 -32.37 -18.50 -52.99
N HIS A 5 -33.18 -19.25 -52.25
CA HIS A 5 -33.71 -18.80 -50.96
C HIS A 5 -32.57 -18.83 -49.93
N GLN A 6 -32.01 -17.67 -49.61
CA GLN A 6 -31.24 -17.46 -48.39
C GLN A 6 -32.21 -17.41 -47.20
N GLN A 7 -32.24 -18.48 -46.40
CA GLN A 7 -32.74 -18.42 -45.04
C GLN A 7 -31.69 -17.73 -44.18
N GLN A 8 -31.89 -16.44 -43.89
CA GLN A 8 -31.28 -15.78 -42.73
C GLN A 8 -31.88 -16.42 -41.48
N GLY A 9 -31.10 -17.28 -40.81
CA GLY A 9 -31.36 -17.67 -39.44
C GLY A 9 -31.15 -16.44 -38.55
N ASN A 10 -32.24 -15.84 -38.09
CA ASN A 10 -32.22 -14.89 -37.00
C ASN A 10 -31.87 -15.68 -35.73
N ASP A 11 -30.62 -15.55 -35.28
CA ASP A 11 -30.22 -15.93 -33.93
C ASP A 11 -30.71 -14.83 -32.98
N ASP A 12 -32.03 -14.77 -32.77
CA ASP A 12 -32.65 -13.93 -31.74
C ASP A 12 -32.40 -14.61 -30.39
N GLY A 13 -31.15 -14.51 -29.90
CA GLY A 13 -30.85 -14.74 -28.51
C GLY A 13 -31.75 -13.84 -27.66
N LEU A 14 -32.57 -14.41 -26.79
CA LEU A 14 -33.41 -13.69 -25.84
C LEU A 14 -32.55 -12.80 -24.93
N ILE A 15 -32.30 -11.56 -25.35
CA ILE A 15 -31.68 -10.53 -24.51
C ILE A 15 -32.72 -10.18 -23.43
N LEU A 16 -32.47 -10.66 -22.20
CA LEU A 16 -33.24 -10.25 -21.03
C LEU A 16 -33.15 -8.71 -20.90
N PRO A 17 -34.29 -8.00 -20.77
CA PRO A 17 -34.25 -6.55 -20.54
C PRO A 17 -33.38 -6.22 -19.33
N GLU A 18 -32.56 -5.17 -19.44
CA GLU A 18 -31.57 -4.79 -18.42
C GLU A 18 -32.21 -4.64 -17.03
N ASP A 19 -33.44 -4.14 -16.96
CA ASP A 19 -34.22 -4.00 -15.73
C ASP A 19 -34.57 -5.36 -15.10
N VAL A 20 -34.92 -6.37 -15.91
CA VAL A 20 -35.27 -7.71 -15.40
C VAL A 20 -34.02 -8.42 -14.92
N LEU A 21 -32.93 -8.34 -15.69
CA LEU A 21 -31.63 -8.87 -15.30
C LEU A 21 -31.18 -8.26 -13.97
N ALA A 22 -31.23 -6.94 -13.84
CA ALA A 22 -30.74 -6.27 -12.66
C ALA A 22 -31.62 -6.50 -11.42
N GLU A 23 -32.94 -6.32 -11.55
CA GLU A 23 -33.87 -6.38 -10.40
C GLU A 23 -34.24 -7.81 -9.99
N GLN A 24 -34.35 -8.75 -10.93
CA GLN A 24 -34.79 -10.11 -10.60
C GLN A 24 -33.66 -11.09 -10.38
N ILE A 25 -32.49 -10.86 -11.00
CA ILE A 25 -31.37 -11.80 -10.95
C ILE A 25 -30.24 -11.20 -10.13
N LEU A 26 -29.62 -10.11 -10.59
CA LEU A 26 -28.40 -9.58 -9.99
C LEU A 26 -28.62 -9.09 -8.56
N ARG A 27 -29.73 -8.40 -8.26
CA ARG A 27 -30.02 -7.89 -6.91
C ARG A 27 -30.12 -8.98 -5.83
N ARG A 28 -30.31 -10.24 -6.21
CA ARG A 28 -30.41 -11.38 -5.29
C ARG A 28 -29.06 -12.02 -4.99
N LEU A 29 -28.03 -11.66 -5.74
CA LEU A 29 -26.69 -12.21 -5.61
C LEU A 29 -25.97 -11.59 -4.41
N ALA A 30 -25.08 -12.38 -3.80
CA ALA A 30 -24.20 -11.85 -2.76
C ALA A 30 -23.29 -10.74 -3.35
N PRO A 31 -22.77 -9.81 -2.53
CA PRO A 31 -21.89 -8.75 -3.01
C PRO A 31 -20.72 -9.23 -3.86
N ARG A 32 -20.17 -10.41 -3.56
CA ARG A 32 -19.11 -10.97 -4.40
C ARG A 32 -19.61 -11.52 -5.73
N ASP A 33 -20.71 -12.25 -5.72
CA ASP A 33 -21.29 -12.77 -6.96
C ASP A 33 -21.67 -11.61 -7.89
N LEU A 34 -22.13 -10.49 -7.33
CA LEU A 34 -22.30 -9.23 -8.05
C LEU A 34 -20.99 -8.69 -8.64
N ALA A 35 -19.88 -8.73 -7.89
CA ALA A 35 -18.57 -8.33 -8.39
C ALA A 35 -18.09 -9.23 -9.54
N VAL A 36 -18.31 -10.55 -9.44
CA VAL A 36 -18.02 -11.49 -10.52
C VAL A 36 -18.91 -11.22 -11.75
N CYS A 37 -20.20 -11.01 -11.54
CA CYS A 37 -21.16 -10.67 -12.59
C CYS A 37 -20.76 -9.38 -13.34
N ARG A 38 -20.24 -8.39 -12.61
CA ARG A 38 -19.72 -7.14 -13.17
C ARG A 38 -18.55 -7.35 -14.14
N CYS A 39 -17.82 -8.46 -14.03
CA CYS A 39 -16.69 -8.79 -14.91
C CYS A 39 -17.08 -9.62 -16.14
N VAL A 40 -18.32 -10.11 -16.24
CA VAL A 40 -18.76 -11.03 -17.31
C VAL A 40 -18.88 -10.32 -18.66
N CYS A 41 -19.63 -9.21 -18.72
CA CYS A 41 -19.79 -8.43 -19.94
C CYS A 41 -20.13 -6.96 -19.64
N ALA A 42 -20.05 -6.11 -20.66
CA ALA A 42 -20.31 -4.67 -20.53
C ALA A 42 -21.74 -4.37 -20.05
N GLU A 43 -22.74 -5.13 -20.51
CA GLU A 43 -24.15 -4.94 -20.14
C GLU A 43 -24.38 -5.23 -18.65
N TRP A 44 -23.80 -6.32 -18.14
CA TRP A 44 -23.90 -6.68 -16.72
C TRP A 44 -23.16 -5.69 -15.85
N LYS A 45 -21.99 -5.21 -16.30
CA LYS A 45 -21.26 -4.13 -15.64
C LYS A 45 -22.10 -2.87 -15.51
N VAL A 46 -22.73 -2.43 -16.61
CA VAL A 46 -23.63 -1.26 -16.61
C VAL A 46 -24.82 -1.49 -15.69
N ALA A 47 -25.42 -2.68 -15.71
CA ALA A 47 -26.56 -3.01 -14.85
C ALA A 47 -26.21 -2.94 -13.35
N VAL A 48 -25.06 -3.49 -12.95
CA VAL A 48 -24.54 -3.46 -11.58
C VAL A 48 -24.16 -2.05 -11.14
N ASP A 49 -23.42 -1.32 -11.99
CA ASP A 49 -22.89 0.02 -11.68
C ASP A 49 -24.01 1.07 -11.67
N GLY A 50 -24.89 1.06 -12.69
CA GLY A 50 -25.98 2.01 -12.86
C GLY A 50 -27.02 1.97 -11.74
N ARG A 51 -27.23 0.79 -11.14
CA ARG A 51 -28.17 0.59 -10.01
C ARG A 51 -27.47 0.49 -8.65
N ARG A 52 -26.13 0.69 -8.61
CA ARG A 52 -25.31 0.62 -7.39
C ARG A 52 -25.55 -0.64 -6.58
N LEU A 53 -25.67 -1.79 -7.26
CA LEU A 53 -25.95 -3.07 -6.61
C LEU A 53 -24.80 -3.51 -5.68
N LEU A 54 -23.57 -3.08 -6.01
CA LEU A 54 -22.41 -3.22 -5.13
C LEU A 54 -22.34 -2.07 -4.14
N ARG A 55 -22.46 -2.42 -2.86
CA ARG A 55 -22.31 -1.50 -1.74
C ARG A 55 -20.89 -0.94 -1.66
N ALA A 56 -20.77 0.39 -1.62
CA ALA A 56 -19.49 1.09 -1.56
C ALA A 56 -18.68 0.76 -0.29
N ASP A 57 -19.34 0.49 0.83
CA ASP A 57 -18.70 0.14 2.11
C ASP A 57 -18.07 -1.26 2.14
N LEU A 58 -18.30 -2.07 1.11
CA LEU A 58 -17.66 -3.37 0.94
C LEU A 58 -16.42 -3.31 0.04
N LEU A 59 -16.25 -2.21 -0.68
CA LEU A 59 -15.20 -2.02 -1.66
C LEU A 59 -14.04 -1.21 -1.05
N PRO A 60 -12.80 -1.39 -1.54
CA PRO A 60 -11.62 -0.69 -1.05
C PRO A 60 -11.57 0.77 -1.51
N LEU A 61 -12.60 1.56 -1.21
CA LEU A 61 -12.80 2.93 -1.72
C LEU A 61 -12.41 4.05 -0.73
N SER A 62 -12.03 3.68 0.49
CA SER A 62 -11.57 4.62 1.53
C SER A 62 -10.30 4.11 2.20
N VAL A 63 -9.54 5.02 2.82
CA VAL A 63 -8.39 4.64 3.63
C VAL A 63 -8.89 4.17 5.00
N GLY A 64 -8.54 2.93 5.35
CA GLY A 64 -8.89 2.31 6.63
C GLY A 64 -7.82 2.44 7.71
N GLY A 65 -6.62 2.86 7.33
CA GLY A 65 -5.49 3.07 8.22
C GLY A 65 -4.15 2.98 7.50
N ILE A 66 -3.06 3.12 8.23
CA ILE A 66 -1.69 3.00 7.74
C ILE A 66 -0.96 1.96 8.60
N PHE A 67 -0.46 0.90 7.99
CA PHE A 67 0.45 -0.04 8.66
C PHE A 67 1.85 0.56 8.73
N LEU A 68 2.52 0.36 9.86
CA LEU A 68 3.86 0.86 10.16
C LEU A 68 4.74 -0.31 10.62
N ASN A 69 5.68 -0.72 9.79
CA ASN A 69 6.69 -1.70 10.21
C ASN A 69 7.79 -0.98 10.96
N PHE A 70 7.98 -1.30 12.23
CA PHE A 70 9.14 -0.83 12.98
C PHE A 70 10.26 -1.88 12.96
N GLU A 71 11.53 -1.45 12.80
CA GLU A 71 12.70 -2.35 12.73
C GLU A 71 12.72 -3.32 13.89
N ALA A 72 12.57 -2.75 15.09
CA ALA A 72 12.63 -3.44 16.36
C ALA A 72 11.35 -4.23 16.74
N HIS A 73 10.25 -4.04 16.02
CA HIS A 73 8.97 -4.66 16.34
C HIS A 73 8.76 -5.97 15.58
N ARG A 74 8.05 -6.89 16.25
CA ARG A 74 7.67 -8.18 15.69
C ARG A 74 6.44 -8.06 14.78
N TYR A 75 5.50 -7.20 15.13
CA TYR A 75 4.26 -6.98 14.39
C TYR A 75 4.25 -5.57 13.78
N ALA A 76 3.59 -5.39 12.65
CA ALA A 76 3.30 -4.06 12.13
C ALA A 76 2.35 -3.33 13.11
N GLU A 77 2.66 -2.08 13.45
CA GLU A 77 1.72 -1.19 14.14
C GLU A 77 0.66 -0.68 13.16
N PHE A 78 -0.47 -0.20 13.67
CA PHE A 78 -1.56 0.30 12.81
C PHE A 78 -2.10 1.64 13.28
N LEU A 79 -1.90 2.67 12.46
CA LEU A 79 -2.52 3.98 12.68
C LEU A 79 -3.89 4.00 12.01
N ARG A 80 -4.96 4.04 12.80
CA ARG A 80 -6.34 4.01 12.29
C ARG A 80 -7.07 5.34 12.41
N PRO A 81 -7.98 5.65 11.47
CA PRO A 81 -8.86 6.81 11.59
C PRO A 81 -9.85 6.66 12.76
N PRO A 82 -10.57 7.75 13.12
CA PRO A 82 -11.64 7.68 14.12
C PRO A 82 -12.65 6.58 13.83
N SER A 83 -13.19 5.96 14.89
CA SER A 83 -14.10 4.80 14.83
C SER A 83 -15.38 5.02 14.02
N SER A 84 -15.71 6.26 13.64
CA SER A 84 -16.83 6.59 12.75
C SER A 84 -16.56 6.31 11.27
N CYS A 85 -15.30 6.15 10.83
CA CYS A 85 -14.92 6.00 9.42
C CYS A 85 -14.64 4.55 8.98
N SER A 86 -14.08 3.70 9.86
CA SER A 86 -13.94 2.26 9.60
C SER A 86 -13.63 1.50 10.89
N SER A 87 -14.24 0.33 11.10
CA SER A 87 -14.02 -0.53 12.28
C SER A 87 -12.94 -1.60 12.04
N VAL A 88 -11.91 -1.28 11.25
CA VAL A 88 -10.83 -2.24 10.95
C VAL A 88 -9.73 -2.08 11.98
N SER A 89 -9.35 -3.18 12.62
CA SER A 89 -8.14 -3.27 13.43
C SER A 89 -7.00 -3.80 12.57
N GLY A 90 -5.78 -3.35 12.84
CA GLY A 90 -4.57 -3.88 12.24
C GLY A 90 -3.96 -5.06 12.99
N ASP A 91 -4.58 -5.50 14.09
CA ASP A 91 -4.10 -6.62 14.89
C ASP A 91 -4.23 -7.96 14.12
N LEU A 92 -3.09 -8.42 13.60
CA LEU A 92 -2.95 -9.68 12.86
C LEU A 92 -2.26 -10.77 13.69
N THR A 93 -2.16 -10.60 15.02
CA THR A 93 -1.49 -11.57 15.93
C THR A 93 -2.15 -12.96 15.94
N HIS A 94 -3.41 -13.04 15.53
CA HIS A 94 -4.15 -14.29 15.35
C HIS A 94 -3.70 -15.11 14.14
N VAL A 95 -2.96 -14.50 13.20
CA VAL A 95 -2.44 -15.17 12.01
C VAL A 95 -1.19 -15.98 12.41
N PRO A 96 -1.08 -17.27 12.05
CA PRO A 96 0.02 -18.12 12.46
C PRO A 96 1.32 -17.71 11.74
N CYS A 97 2.06 -16.79 12.35
CA CYS A 97 3.31 -16.24 11.83
C CYS A 97 4.39 -16.35 12.93
N PRO A 98 5.26 -17.38 12.89
CA PRO A 98 6.17 -17.71 13.99
C PRO A 98 7.12 -16.59 14.40
N ASP A 99 7.60 -15.82 13.42
CA ASP A 99 8.64 -14.79 13.61
C ASP A 99 8.06 -13.37 13.76
N GLY A 100 6.73 -13.24 13.81
CA GLY A 100 6.02 -11.97 13.70
C GLY A 100 5.28 -11.82 12.38
N SER A 101 4.53 -10.75 12.22
CA SER A 101 3.76 -10.48 10.99
C SER A 101 3.98 -9.05 10.51
N LYS A 102 5.20 -8.76 10.03
CA LYS A 102 5.46 -7.51 9.31
C LYS A 102 4.77 -7.56 7.95
N VAL A 103 4.27 -6.42 7.50
CA VAL A 103 3.62 -6.30 6.19
C VAL A 103 4.70 -6.15 5.12
N MET A 104 4.69 -6.97 4.08
CA MET A 104 5.61 -6.83 2.93
C MET A 104 5.01 -6.01 1.80
N ASP A 105 3.70 -6.15 1.58
CA ASP A 105 2.98 -5.39 0.55
C ASP A 105 1.47 -5.37 0.83
N HIS A 106 0.74 -4.50 0.15
CA HIS A 106 -0.71 -4.43 0.23
C HIS A 106 -1.35 -4.10 -1.12
N CYS A 107 -2.55 -4.62 -1.37
CA CYS A 107 -3.31 -4.27 -2.56
C CYS A 107 -4.82 -4.42 -2.32
N ASN A 108 -5.55 -3.31 -2.46
CA ASN A 108 -7.02 -3.27 -2.50
C ASN A 108 -7.72 -4.13 -1.42
N GLY A 109 -7.20 -4.08 -0.19
CA GLY A 109 -7.77 -4.73 0.99
C GLY A 109 -7.08 -6.01 1.45
N LEU A 110 -6.15 -6.56 0.66
CA LEU A 110 -5.27 -7.63 1.10
C LEU A 110 -3.92 -7.07 1.54
N VAL A 111 -3.32 -7.72 2.53
CA VAL A 111 -1.94 -7.51 2.97
C VAL A 111 -1.17 -8.81 2.84
N LEU A 112 0.07 -8.72 2.39
CA LEU A 112 1.03 -9.80 2.30
C LEU A 112 1.98 -9.70 3.51
N LEU A 113 2.17 -10.79 4.24
CA LEU A 113 2.97 -10.86 5.46
C LEU A 113 4.25 -11.69 5.24
N ASP A 114 5.31 -11.33 5.94
CA ASP A 114 6.64 -11.98 5.91
C ASP A 114 6.61 -13.52 6.07
N GLY A 115 5.74 -14.07 6.91
CA GLY A 115 5.57 -15.52 7.09
C GLY A 115 4.80 -16.23 5.98
N CYS A 116 4.84 -15.72 4.75
CA CYS A 116 4.17 -16.32 3.58
C CYS A 116 2.65 -16.39 3.76
N VAL A 117 2.02 -15.39 4.35
CA VAL A 117 0.57 -15.37 4.55
C VAL A 117 -0.04 -14.15 3.87
N VAL A 118 -1.20 -14.33 3.26
CA VAL A 118 -2.03 -13.23 2.80
C VAL A 118 -3.21 -13.09 3.75
N ALA A 119 -3.46 -11.88 4.25
CA ALA A 119 -4.53 -11.59 5.16
C ALA A 119 -5.43 -10.47 4.64
N ASN A 120 -6.67 -10.45 5.12
CA ASN A 120 -7.62 -9.36 4.94
C ASN A 120 -8.02 -8.84 6.34
N PRO A 121 -7.34 -7.79 6.84
CA PRO A 121 -7.62 -7.19 8.15
C PRO A 121 -9.10 -6.81 8.34
N ALA A 122 -9.78 -6.36 7.28
CA ALA A 122 -11.18 -5.93 7.36
C ALA A 122 -12.19 -7.06 7.60
N THR A 123 -11.78 -8.31 7.40
CA THR A 123 -12.65 -9.50 7.54
C THR A 123 -12.10 -10.55 8.50
N GLY A 124 -10.84 -10.43 8.93
CA GLY A 124 -10.13 -11.46 9.70
C GLY A 124 -9.77 -12.72 8.90
N TRP A 125 -9.99 -12.70 7.57
CA TRP A 125 -9.62 -13.81 6.70
C TRP A 125 -8.10 -13.85 6.47
N TRP A 126 -7.53 -15.04 6.38
CA TRP A 126 -6.15 -15.24 5.95
C TRP A 126 -5.99 -16.59 5.23
N ALA A 127 -4.93 -16.70 4.41
CA ALA A 127 -4.54 -17.94 3.75
C ALA A 127 -3.01 -18.04 3.62
N PRO A 128 -2.42 -19.22 3.90
CA PRO A 128 -0.99 -19.42 3.71
C PRO A 128 -0.66 -19.55 2.22
N LEU A 129 0.50 -19.04 1.83
CA LEU A 129 1.12 -19.28 0.54
C LEU A 129 1.91 -20.60 0.59
N PRO A 130 1.97 -21.34 -0.53
CA PRO A 130 2.91 -22.45 -0.63
C PRO A 130 4.35 -21.93 -0.46
N PRO A 131 5.28 -22.78 0.00
CA PRO A 131 6.67 -22.40 0.15
C PRO A 131 7.19 -21.72 -1.12
N TRP A 132 7.98 -20.67 -0.91
CA TRP A 132 8.65 -19.96 -1.97
C TRP A 132 9.43 -20.93 -2.89
N PRO A 133 9.49 -20.67 -4.22
CA PRO A 133 10.26 -21.49 -5.15
C PRO A 133 11.71 -21.76 -4.69
N ALA A 134 12.24 -22.94 -5.01
CA ALA A 134 13.57 -23.38 -4.57
C ALA A 134 14.67 -22.41 -5.02
N GLY A 135 15.54 -22.01 -4.09
CA GLY A 135 16.52 -20.93 -4.28
C GLY A 135 16.25 -19.71 -3.40
N TRP A 136 15.13 -19.71 -2.68
CA TRP A 136 14.69 -18.57 -1.89
C TRP A 136 14.72 -18.80 -0.36
N PRO A 137 15.93 -18.90 0.21
CA PRO A 137 16.17 -18.11 1.42
C PRO A 137 17.63 -17.63 1.46
N ASN A 138 17.83 -16.31 1.37
CA ASN A 138 18.88 -15.54 2.06
C ASN A 138 18.96 -14.13 1.44
N SER A 139 18.69 -13.11 2.27
CA SER A 139 19.05 -11.69 2.07
C SER A 139 18.28 -10.88 1.02
N CYS A 140 18.29 -9.57 1.25
CA CYS A 140 17.80 -8.38 0.54
C CYS A 140 17.91 -8.37 -1.00
N GLN A 141 17.53 -9.44 -1.70
CA GLN A 141 17.79 -9.63 -3.13
C GLN A 141 16.55 -9.91 -3.97
N GLN A 142 15.40 -10.15 -3.36
CA GLN A 142 14.12 -10.35 -4.04
C GLN A 142 12.99 -9.75 -3.19
N VAL A 143 11.96 -9.20 -3.84
CA VAL A 143 10.80 -8.58 -3.18
C VAL A 143 9.50 -9.19 -3.75
N ALA A 144 8.53 -9.42 -2.86
CA ALA A 144 7.24 -9.97 -3.22
C ALA A 144 6.17 -8.87 -3.27
N HIS A 145 5.39 -8.83 -4.35
CA HIS A 145 4.34 -7.84 -4.54
C HIS A 145 2.98 -8.50 -4.79
N ILE A 146 1.96 -8.10 -4.03
CA ILE A 146 0.61 -8.64 -4.15
C ILE A 146 -0.21 -7.80 -5.14
N VAL A 147 -0.92 -8.49 -6.02
CA VAL A 147 -1.88 -7.87 -6.94
C VAL A 147 -3.25 -8.45 -6.65
N PHE A 148 -4.17 -7.56 -6.29
CA PHE A 148 -5.57 -7.91 -6.07
C PHE A 148 -6.47 -6.79 -6.57
N ASP A 149 -7.53 -7.14 -7.28
CA ASP A 149 -8.56 -6.20 -7.65
C ASP A 149 -9.93 -6.86 -7.54
N PRO A 150 -10.67 -6.59 -6.46
CA PRO A 150 -11.96 -7.22 -6.24
C PRO A 150 -13.00 -6.85 -7.31
N ALA A 151 -12.76 -5.79 -8.10
CA ALA A 151 -13.63 -5.41 -9.21
C ALA A 151 -13.28 -6.11 -10.53
N VAL A 152 -12.18 -6.88 -10.59
CA VAL A 152 -11.73 -7.62 -11.78
C VAL A 152 -11.74 -9.13 -11.55
N SER A 153 -11.31 -9.59 -10.37
CA SER A 153 -11.20 -11.00 -10.05
C SER A 153 -11.31 -11.23 -8.54
N PRO A 154 -11.95 -12.31 -8.07
CA PRO A 154 -11.90 -12.69 -6.67
C PRO A 154 -10.55 -13.31 -6.26
N HIS A 155 -9.66 -13.52 -7.23
CA HIS A 155 -8.35 -14.12 -7.02
C HIS A 155 -7.27 -13.06 -7.03
N TYR A 156 -6.34 -13.17 -6.09
CA TYR A 156 -5.10 -12.41 -6.06
C TYR A 156 -3.95 -13.22 -6.67
N SER A 157 -2.90 -12.50 -7.07
CA SER A 157 -1.62 -13.05 -7.49
C SER A 157 -0.49 -12.40 -6.70
N VAL A 158 0.64 -13.11 -6.55
CA VAL A 158 1.86 -12.55 -5.93
C VAL A 158 3.01 -12.67 -6.91
N PHE A 159 3.69 -11.56 -7.18
CA PHE A 159 4.82 -11.44 -8.10
C PHE A 159 6.13 -11.38 -7.35
N LEU A 160 7.12 -12.12 -7.82
CA LEU A 160 8.45 -12.15 -7.23
C LEU A 160 9.41 -11.43 -8.16
N VAL A 161 9.90 -10.29 -7.71
CA VAL A 161 10.80 -9.44 -8.48
C VAL A 161 12.19 -9.56 -7.88
N SER A 162 13.14 -10.03 -8.68
CA SER A 162 14.52 -10.18 -8.24
C SER A 162 15.36 -8.98 -8.59
N TYR A 163 16.38 -8.73 -7.77
CA TYR A 163 17.41 -7.74 -8.02
C TYR A 163 18.45 -8.19 -9.03
N ALA A 164 19.13 -7.21 -9.64
CA ALA A 164 20.18 -7.43 -10.63
C ALA A 164 21.36 -8.22 -10.04
N SER A 165 21.64 -8.03 -8.76
CA SER A 165 22.69 -8.74 -8.03
C SER A 165 22.46 -10.25 -8.05
N LEU A 166 21.25 -10.71 -7.71
CA LEU A 166 20.91 -12.14 -7.75
C LEU A 166 21.08 -12.73 -9.16
N TYR A 167 20.59 -12.01 -10.17
CA TYR A 167 20.67 -12.47 -11.55
C TYR A 167 22.09 -12.53 -12.10
N GLY A 168 22.94 -11.56 -11.82
CA GLY A 168 24.32 -11.62 -12.30
C GLY A 168 25.15 -12.70 -11.60
N GLU A 169 24.78 -13.13 -10.39
CA GLU A 169 25.45 -14.24 -9.68
C GLU A 169 25.08 -15.56 -10.35
N LEU A 170 23.80 -15.70 -10.73
CA LEU A 170 23.30 -16.84 -11.49
C LEU A 170 23.86 -16.89 -12.92
N GLN A 171 23.97 -15.75 -13.60
CA GLN A 171 24.34 -15.69 -15.01
C GLN A 171 25.85 -15.63 -15.25
N GLY A 172 26.63 -15.10 -14.31
CA GLY A 172 28.08 -14.99 -14.42
C GLY A 172 28.60 -13.98 -15.47
N ASP A 173 27.71 -13.24 -16.14
CA ASP A 173 28.05 -12.21 -17.13
C ASP A 173 27.63 -10.81 -16.65
N PRO A 174 28.59 -9.96 -16.23
CA PRO A 174 28.29 -8.60 -15.78
C PRO A 174 27.88 -7.66 -16.92
N ALA A 175 28.13 -8.00 -18.19
CA ALA A 175 27.78 -7.16 -19.34
C ALA A 175 26.35 -7.40 -19.85
N ALA A 176 25.65 -8.41 -19.34
CA ALA A 176 24.29 -8.74 -19.75
C ALA A 176 23.31 -7.60 -19.46
N GLU A 177 22.31 -7.43 -20.33
CA GLU A 177 21.29 -6.38 -20.17
C GLU A 177 20.34 -6.69 -19.01
N TRP A 178 20.10 -5.68 -18.16
CA TRP A 178 19.17 -5.74 -17.04
C TRP A 178 17.98 -4.79 -17.22
N PRO A 179 16.75 -5.19 -16.88
CA PRO A 179 16.31 -6.57 -16.57
C PRO A 179 16.33 -7.46 -17.82
N PRO A 180 16.56 -8.79 -17.70
CA PRO A 180 16.69 -9.71 -18.83
C PRO A 180 15.43 -9.81 -19.68
N SER A 181 15.57 -10.02 -21.00
CA SER A 181 14.43 -10.26 -21.90
C SER A 181 14.57 -11.63 -22.58
N PRO A 182 13.63 -12.57 -22.36
CA PRO A 182 12.50 -12.50 -21.44
C PRO A 182 12.92 -12.48 -19.96
N TYR A 183 12.07 -11.90 -19.10
CA TYR A 183 12.22 -11.96 -17.64
C TYR A 183 11.33 -13.09 -17.09
N PRO A 184 11.90 -14.17 -16.51
CA PRO A 184 11.13 -15.23 -15.89
C PRO A 184 10.66 -14.80 -14.50
N PHE A 185 9.47 -14.21 -14.42
CA PHE A 185 8.85 -13.90 -13.12
C PHE A 185 8.28 -15.17 -12.53
N HIS A 186 8.53 -15.42 -11.24
CA HIS A 186 7.73 -16.40 -10.50
C HIS A 186 6.46 -15.71 -10.01
N VAL A 187 5.31 -16.30 -10.31
CA VAL A 187 4.00 -15.74 -10.01
C VAL A 187 3.14 -16.79 -9.31
N PHE A 188 2.67 -16.47 -8.12
CA PHE A 188 1.64 -17.26 -7.44
C PHE A 188 0.28 -16.82 -7.93
N SER A 189 -0.61 -17.78 -8.16
CA SER A 189 -2.02 -17.53 -8.44
C SER A 189 -2.89 -18.21 -7.40
N SER A 190 -3.76 -17.45 -6.73
CA SER A 190 -4.74 -18.02 -5.80
C SER A 190 -5.82 -18.86 -6.51
N THR A 191 -5.95 -18.76 -7.85
CA THR A 191 -6.81 -19.63 -8.65
C THR A 191 -6.26 -21.05 -8.71
N THR A 192 -4.96 -21.20 -8.92
CA THR A 192 -4.29 -22.52 -9.05
C THR A 192 -3.71 -23.01 -7.73
N GLY A 193 -3.49 -22.11 -6.77
CA GLY A 193 -2.81 -22.38 -5.50
C GLY A 193 -1.33 -22.73 -5.66
N ARG A 194 -0.69 -22.31 -6.76
CA ARG A 194 0.68 -22.72 -7.11
C ARG A 194 1.52 -21.55 -7.63
N TRP A 195 2.83 -21.69 -7.47
CA TRP A 195 3.85 -20.87 -8.11
C TRP A 195 4.09 -21.35 -9.54
N GLU A 196 4.11 -20.42 -10.48
CA GLU A 196 4.45 -20.68 -11.89
C GLU A 196 5.53 -19.70 -12.35
N GLU A 197 6.53 -20.21 -13.05
CA GLU A 197 7.50 -19.36 -13.75
C GLU A 197 6.88 -18.91 -15.08
N ARG A 198 6.80 -17.60 -15.28
CA ARG A 198 6.17 -16.98 -16.44
C ARG A 198 7.17 -16.02 -17.10
N PRO A 199 7.56 -16.25 -18.36
CA PRO A 199 8.46 -15.35 -19.07
C PRO A 199 7.69 -14.12 -19.58
N PHE A 200 8.14 -12.92 -19.22
CA PHE A 200 7.60 -11.66 -19.72
C PHE A 200 8.56 -11.02 -20.71
N LEU A 201 8.07 -10.52 -21.84
CA LEU A 201 8.90 -9.89 -22.86
C LEU A 201 9.12 -8.40 -22.56
N ARG A 202 10.37 -7.93 -22.72
CA ARG A 202 10.69 -6.52 -22.54
C ARG A 202 10.25 -5.69 -23.73
N GLN A 203 9.44 -4.68 -23.48
CA GLN A 203 9.07 -3.63 -24.41
C GLN A 203 10.02 -2.43 -24.24
N GLY A 204 10.73 -2.07 -25.31
CA GLY A 204 11.73 -1.00 -25.29
C GLY A 204 13.10 -1.41 -24.76
N GLY A 205 13.88 -0.42 -24.31
CA GLY A 205 15.27 -0.61 -23.88
C GLY A 205 15.42 -1.23 -22.49
N ALA A 206 16.59 -1.83 -22.24
CA ALA A 206 17.02 -2.22 -20.91
C ALA A 206 17.31 -0.99 -20.03
N ALA A 207 17.43 -1.19 -18.71
CA ALA A 207 17.91 -0.16 -17.79
C ALA A 207 19.41 0.10 -17.99
N GLY A 208 20.19 -0.94 -18.30
CA GLY A 208 21.64 -0.89 -18.50
C GLY A 208 22.25 -2.29 -18.45
N ALA A 209 23.58 -2.38 -18.42
CA ALA A 209 24.25 -3.64 -18.13
C ALA A 209 24.13 -4.00 -16.65
N ILE A 210 24.17 -5.29 -16.31
CA ILE A 210 24.15 -5.77 -14.93
C ILE A 210 25.24 -5.10 -14.09
N ALA A 211 26.45 -4.88 -14.63
CA ALA A 211 27.54 -4.18 -13.95
C ALA A 211 27.21 -2.73 -13.59
N ASP A 212 26.48 -2.02 -14.46
CA ASP A 212 26.11 -0.62 -14.25
C ASP A 212 24.95 -0.51 -13.24
N VAL A 213 24.08 -1.53 -13.21
CA VAL A 213 23.00 -1.62 -12.24
C VAL A 213 23.51 -2.12 -10.88
N ARG A 214 24.54 -2.98 -10.88
CA ARG A 214 25.29 -3.44 -9.70
C ARG A 214 26.26 -2.35 -9.25
N PHE A 215 25.78 -1.36 -8.51
CA PHE A 215 26.68 -0.47 -7.79
C PHE A 215 26.85 -0.90 -6.33
N GLY A 216 28.08 -0.71 -5.82
CA GLY A 216 28.67 -1.43 -4.71
C GLY A 216 28.58 -0.77 -3.32
N GLY A 217 28.90 -1.56 -2.30
CA GLY A 217 28.99 -1.15 -0.91
C GLY A 217 27.85 -1.68 -0.04
N GLU A 218 28.16 -1.99 1.22
CA GLU A 218 27.26 -2.38 2.31
C GLU A 218 26.16 -1.31 2.52
N ARG A 219 25.13 -1.30 1.68
CA ARG A 219 23.89 -0.59 1.98
C ARG A 219 23.09 -1.45 2.96
N THR A 220 22.60 -0.82 4.02
CA THR A 220 21.81 -1.50 5.05
C THR A 220 20.46 -1.95 4.46
N GLN A 221 19.79 -2.91 5.11
CA GLN A 221 18.49 -3.44 4.67
C GLN A 221 17.46 -2.32 4.38
N HIS A 222 17.57 -1.20 5.10
CA HIS A 222 16.72 -0.01 5.00
C HIS A 222 16.77 0.73 3.64
N GLU A 223 17.82 0.55 2.83
CA GLU A 223 17.99 1.24 1.54
C GLU A 223 17.46 0.42 0.34
N TYR A 224 16.91 -0.78 0.59
CA TYR A 224 16.32 -1.66 -0.45
C TYR A 224 14.80 -1.50 -0.61
N ARG A 225 14.17 -0.49 0.03
CA ARG A 225 12.71 -0.28 -0.05
C ARG A 225 12.25 -0.19 -1.50
N CYS A 226 11.48 -1.19 -1.94
CA CYS A 226 10.92 -1.26 -3.28
C CYS A 226 9.41 -1.20 -3.14
N PHE A 227 8.85 -0.01 -3.35
CA PHE A 227 7.41 0.17 -3.32
C PHE A 227 6.79 -0.31 -4.64
N ALA A 228 5.59 -0.86 -4.56
CA ALA A 228 4.81 -1.22 -5.74
C ALA A 228 3.44 -0.56 -5.71
N ALA A 229 2.89 -0.33 -6.90
CA ALA A 229 1.56 0.20 -7.07
C ALA A 229 0.85 -0.55 -8.19
N TYR A 230 -0.29 -1.18 -7.88
CA TYR A 230 -1.15 -1.76 -8.89
C TYR A 230 -2.19 -0.74 -9.38
N TYR A 231 -2.29 -0.56 -10.70
CA TYR A 231 -3.28 0.34 -11.31
C TYR A 231 -4.31 -0.41 -12.16
N SER A 232 -5.48 -0.62 -11.57
CA SER A 232 -6.62 -1.35 -12.13
C SER A 232 -6.99 -0.97 -13.56
N LYS A 233 -7.03 0.33 -13.89
CA LYS A 233 -7.46 0.80 -15.23
C LYS A 233 -6.54 0.32 -16.35
N LYS A 234 -5.27 0.02 -16.04
CA LYS A 234 -4.26 -0.45 -16.99
C LYS A 234 -3.95 -1.94 -16.82
N GLN A 235 -4.47 -2.59 -15.76
CA GLN A 235 -4.10 -3.95 -15.34
C GLN A 235 -2.58 -4.14 -15.31
N ALA A 236 -1.89 -3.17 -14.72
CA ALA A 236 -0.44 -3.13 -14.67
C ALA A 236 0.05 -2.91 -13.25
N LEU A 237 1.12 -3.63 -12.91
CA LEU A 237 1.87 -3.49 -11.66
C LEU A 237 3.09 -2.60 -11.95
N TYR A 238 3.24 -1.53 -11.18
CA TYR A 238 4.40 -0.65 -11.23
C TYR A 238 5.28 -0.97 -10.03
N VAL A 239 6.56 -1.24 -10.27
CA VAL A 239 7.51 -1.65 -9.24
C VAL A 239 8.69 -0.70 -9.27
N HIS A 240 9.01 -0.10 -8.14
CA HIS A 240 10.26 0.62 -7.95
C HIS A 240 11.39 -0.39 -7.77
N CYS A 241 12.49 -0.20 -8.49
CA CYS A 241 13.61 -1.12 -8.50
C CYS A 241 14.93 -0.41 -8.16
N GLN A 242 15.99 -1.20 -8.02
CA GLN A 242 17.34 -0.73 -7.75
C GLN A 242 17.76 0.40 -8.70
N ASN A 243 18.58 1.33 -8.22
CA ASN A 243 19.00 2.53 -8.97
C ASN A 243 17.84 3.42 -9.45
N ASN A 244 16.67 3.32 -8.81
CA ASN A 244 15.50 4.16 -9.06
C ASN A 244 14.95 4.08 -10.50
N PHE A 245 15.18 2.97 -11.22
CA PHE A 245 14.33 2.67 -12.39
C PHE A 245 13.04 1.98 -11.92
N PHE A 246 12.05 1.95 -12.80
CA PHE A 246 10.75 1.37 -12.51
C PHE A 246 10.38 0.33 -13.56
N LEU A 247 9.72 -0.73 -13.12
CA LEU A 247 9.12 -1.72 -14.01
C LEU A 247 7.63 -1.48 -14.10
N ARG A 248 7.12 -1.48 -15.32
CA ARG A 248 5.69 -1.56 -15.61
C ARG A 248 5.41 -2.94 -16.15
N ILE A 249 4.80 -3.81 -15.34
CA ILE A 249 4.48 -5.20 -15.68
C ILE A 249 3.01 -5.27 -16.10
N SER A 250 2.74 -5.64 -17.35
CA SER A 250 1.38 -5.79 -17.88
C SER A 250 0.90 -7.22 -17.67
N LEU A 251 -0.14 -7.38 -16.86
CA LEU A 251 -0.64 -8.69 -16.45
C LEU A 251 -1.44 -9.42 -17.55
N SER A 252 -1.93 -8.67 -18.53
CA SER A 252 -2.78 -9.17 -19.61
C SER A 252 -2.01 -9.53 -20.89
N ARG A 253 -0.78 -9.03 -21.03
CA ARG A 253 0.03 -9.18 -22.25
C ARG A 253 1.32 -9.98 -22.05
N ASP A 254 1.64 -10.33 -20.81
CA ASP A 254 2.92 -10.95 -20.45
C ASP A 254 4.12 -10.16 -20.99
N GLU A 255 4.02 -8.84 -20.83
CA GLU A 255 5.00 -7.85 -21.26
C GLU A 255 5.39 -6.97 -20.09
N TYR A 256 6.63 -6.48 -20.10
CA TYR A 256 7.05 -5.46 -19.16
C TYR A 256 7.85 -4.36 -19.85
N GLN A 257 7.87 -3.17 -19.26
CA GLN A 257 8.63 -2.03 -19.75
C GLN A 257 9.49 -1.45 -18.63
N VAL A 258 10.69 -1.00 -18.99
CA VAL A 258 11.56 -0.22 -18.10
C VAL A 258 11.25 1.26 -18.24
N ILE A 259 11.01 1.93 -17.12
CA ILE A 259 10.77 3.37 -17.03
C ILE A 259 11.93 4.00 -16.28
N LYS A 260 12.53 5.04 -16.87
CA LYS A 260 13.66 5.77 -16.26
C LYS A 260 13.17 6.64 -15.10
N PRO A 261 14.03 6.93 -14.11
CA PRO A 261 13.71 7.89 -13.05
C PRO A 261 13.39 9.28 -13.60
N PRO A 262 12.57 10.09 -12.90
CA PRO A 262 12.41 11.49 -13.24
C PRO A 262 13.73 12.28 -13.06
N PRO A 263 13.86 13.44 -13.71
CA PRO A 263 15.02 14.32 -13.55
C PRO A 263 15.25 14.70 -12.08
N GLY A 264 16.49 14.55 -11.62
CA GLY A 264 16.90 14.88 -10.24
C GLY A 264 16.78 13.74 -9.25
N ILE A 265 16.14 12.61 -9.61
CA ILE A 265 16.25 11.36 -8.85
C ILE A 265 17.47 10.59 -9.39
N SER A 266 18.44 10.41 -8.52
CA SER A 266 19.67 9.63 -8.73
C SER A 266 19.75 8.52 -7.70
N VAL A 267 20.75 7.64 -7.81
CA VAL A 267 21.02 6.56 -6.84
C VAL A 267 21.32 7.09 -5.43
N HIS A 268 21.69 8.36 -5.32
CA HIS A 268 22.01 9.06 -4.06
C HIS A 268 20.87 9.96 -3.57
N SER A 269 19.79 10.07 -4.32
CA SER A 269 18.61 10.82 -3.90
C SER A 269 17.86 10.05 -2.82
N GLY A 270 17.20 10.77 -1.89
CA GLY A 270 16.38 10.15 -0.85
C GLY A 270 15.39 9.13 -1.43
N SER A 271 15.13 8.06 -0.69
CA SER A 271 14.33 6.90 -1.14
C SER A 271 12.94 7.35 -1.64
N PRO A 272 12.69 7.33 -2.96
CA PRO A 272 11.42 7.77 -3.48
C PRO A 272 10.33 6.74 -3.19
N VAL A 273 9.12 7.21 -2.90
CA VAL A 273 7.97 6.35 -2.60
C VAL A 273 7.05 6.32 -3.80
N LEU A 274 6.82 5.11 -4.33
CA LEU A 274 5.86 4.83 -5.40
C LEU A 274 4.51 4.47 -4.77
N GLY A 275 3.42 5.01 -5.32
CA GLY A 275 2.07 4.62 -4.90
C GLY A 275 1.02 4.95 -5.95
N LYS A 276 -0.21 4.49 -5.71
CA LYS A 276 -1.39 4.84 -6.51
C LYS A 276 -2.09 6.05 -5.89
N SER A 277 -2.51 7.00 -6.72
CA SER A 277 -3.45 8.07 -6.33
C SER A 277 -4.54 8.24 -7.41
N GLU A 278 -5.34 9.31 -7.33
CA GLU A 278 -6.55 9.55 -8.12
C GLU A 278 -6.34 9.34 -9.63
N LYS A 279 -5.23 9.86 -10.17
CA LYS A 279 -4.99 9.89 -11.62
C LYS A 279 -4.15 8.72 -12.16
N GLY A 280 -3.51 7.93 -11.29
CA GLY A 280 -2.60 6.86 -11.71
C GLY A 280 -1.46 6.58 -10.72
N PRO A 281 -0.32 6.08 -11.22
CA PRO A 281 0.90 5.90 -10.44
C PRO A 281 1.61 7.24 -10.18
N TYR A 282 2.00 7.46 -8.92
CA TYR A 282 2.64 8.66 -8.41
C TYR A 282 3.96 8.28 -7.76
N LEU A 283 4.92 9.18 -7.87
CA LEU A 283 6.22 9.09 -7.20
C LEU A 283 6.41 10.33 -6.35
N ALA A 284 6.79 10.16 -5.09
CA ALA A 284 7.12 11.27 -4.20
C ALA A 284 8.54 11.11 -3.65
N ALA A 285 9.25 12.23 -3.51
CA ALA A 285 10.56 12.25 -2.89
C ALA A 285 10.77 13.56 -2.13
N ILE A 286 11.57 13.50 -1.06
CA ILE A 286 12.02 14.65 -0.28
C ILE A 286 13.53 14.76 -0.45
N PHE A 287 14.00 15.94 -0.85
CA PHE A 287 15.42 16.22 -1.05
C PHE A 287 15.95 17.09 0.07
N TYR A 288 17.03 16.62 0.69
CA TYR A 288 17.78 17.31 1.73
C TYR A 288 18.96 18.10 1.15
N PRO A 289 19.38 19.21 1.79
CA PRO A 289 18.94 19.69 3.11
C PRO A 289 17.71 20.61 3.11
N GLU A 290 17.21 21.09 1.96
CA GLU A 290 16.13 22.08 1.91
C GLU A 290 14.70 21.53 2.14
N SER A 291 14.55 20.25 2.50
CA SER A 291 13.25 19.56 2.62
C SER A 291 12.36 19.78 1.39
N CYS A 292 12.98 19.75 0.21
CA CYS A 292 12.29 19.99 -1.05
C CYS A 292 11.44 18.77 -1.38
N PHE A 293 10.12 18.90 -1.23
CA PHE A 293 9.16 17.86 -1.52
C PHE A 293 8.69 17.95 -2.96
N LYS A 294 8.84 16.85 -3.72
CA LYS A 294 8.41 16.77 -5.11
C LYS A 294 7.53 15.56 -5.33
N VAL A 295 6.52 15.73 -6.20
CA VAL A 295 5.63 14.67 -6.64
C VAL A 295 5.54 14.66 -8.16
N TRP A 296 5.74 13.47 -8.75
CA TRP A 296 5.59 13.20 -10.16
C TRP A 296 4.42 12.26 -10.39
N ILE A 297 3.73 12.45 -11.52
CA ILE A 297 2.72 11.51 -12.02
C ILE A 297 3.29 10.86 -13.27
N LEU A 298 3.07 9.56 -13.40
CA LEU A 298 3.42 8.86 -14.62
C LEU A 298 2.40 9.17 -15.72
N ASP A 299 2.85 9.84 -16.78
CA ASP A 299 2.07 10.03 -17.99
C ASP A 299 2.27 8.84 -18.94
N GLU A 300 1.16 8.22 -19.33
CA GLU A 300 1.08 7.09 -20.25
C GLU A 300 0.07 7.34 -21.37
N SER A 301 -0.09 8.61 -21.76
CA SER A 301 -0.88 9.01 -22.92
C SER A 301 -0.28 8.52 -24.24
N ASP A 302 1.06 8.50 -24.34
CA ASP A 302 1.78 7.85 -25.43
C ASP A 302 1.93 6.35 -25.12
N GLN A 303 1.49 5.50 -26.05
CA GLN A 303 1.59 4.04 -25.92
C GLN A 303 3.04 3.55 -25.92
N HIS A 304 3.97 4.32 -26.47
CA HIS A 304 5.36 3.92 -26.62
C HIS A 304 6.30 4.52 -25.58
N GLN A 305 5.86 5.55 -24.85
CA GLN A 305 6.70 6.24 -23.86
C GLN A 305 5.92 6.59 -22.60
N SER A 306 6.23 5.89 -21.51
CA SER A 306 5.82 6.31 -20.17
C SER A 306 6.85 7.29 -19.62
N GLN A 307 6.42 8.49 -19.23
CA GLN A 307 7.31 9.54 -18.74
C GLN A 307 6.80 10.14 -17.44
N TRP A 308 7.72 10.44 -16.52
CA TRP A 308 7.38 11.12 -15.27
C TRP A 308 7.22 12.62 -15.49
N VAL A 309 6.06 13.15 -15.12
CA VAL A 309 5.75 14.57 -15.20
C VAL A 309 5.71 15.16 -13.79
N LEU A 310 6.54 16.17 -13.53
CA LEU A 310 6.53 16.88 -12.24
C LEU A 310 5.20 17.63 -12.09
N ARG A 311 4.51 17.38 -10.99
CA ARG A 311 3.17 17.93 -10.73
C ARG A 311 3.11 18.79 -9.50
N HIS A 312 3.95 18.50 -8.51
CA HIS A 312 4.04 19.26 -7.28
C HIS A 312 5.49 19.46 -6.87
N CYS A 313 5.81 20.66 -6.35
CA CYS A 313 7.12 21.00 -5.82
C CYS A 313 6.95 22.00 -4.69
N ASN A 314 7.45 21.68 -3.50
CA ASN A 314 7.46 22.55 -2.34
C ASN A 314 8.86 22.59 -1.71
N ASN A 315 9.53 23.74 -1.80
CA ASN A 315 10.90 23.94 -1.30
C ASN A 315 10.96 24.38 0.18
N HIS A 316 9.81 24.49 0.84
CA HIS A 316 9.68 25.06 2.19
C HIS A 316 8.83 24.17 3.09
N LEU A 317 8.73 22.86 2.78
CA LEU A 317 7.89 21.92 3.51
C LEU A 317 8.14 22.00 5.03
N GLY A 318 9.42 22.05 5.41
CA GLY A 318 9.86 22.13 6.80
C GLY A 318 9.52 23.41 7.57
N MET A 319 9.14 24.47 6.87
CA MET A 319 8.73 25.74 7.48
C MET A 319 7.21 25.91 7.55
N MET A 320 6.45 25.02 6.88
CA MET A 320 5.01 25.17 6.71
C MET A 320 4.18 24.40 7.75
N LEU A 321 4.82 23.56 8.58
CA LEU A 321 4.13 22.88 9.66
C LEU A 321 3.68 23.88 10.74
N PRO A 322 2.40 23.90 11.12
CA PRO A 322 1.92 24.72 12.23
C PRO A 322 2.67 24.41 13.53
N PRO A 323 3.13 25.43 14.29
CA PRO A 323 3.83 25.21 15.57
C PRO A 323 3.00 24.43 16.60
N CYS A 324 1.67 24.49 16.53
CA CYS A 324 0.79 23.71 17.40
C CYS A 324 0.93 22.19 17.19
N TYR A 325 1.32 21.72 16.00
CA TYR A 325 1.59 20.30 15.75
C TYR A 325 2.89 19.82 16.41
N LEU A 326 3.70 20.75 16.95
CA LEU A 326 4.89 20.43 17.73
C LEU A 326 4.60 20.15 19.20
N ASP A 327 3.43 20.56 19.70
CA ASP A 327 3.05 20.28 21.07
C ASP A 327 2.64 18.80 21.19
N LYS A 328 3.43 18.02 21.92
CA LYS A 328 3.17 16.60 22.20
C LYS A 328 1.84 16.35 22.93
N LYS A 329 1.20 17.39 23.48
CA LYS A 329 -0.14 17.31 24.07
C LYS A 329 -1.27 17.33 23.04
N VAL A 330 -0.98 17.76 21.81
CA VAL A 330 -1.98 17.76 20.73
C VAL A 330 -2.15 16.34 20.23
N CYS A 331 -3.33 15.77 20.48
CA CYS A 331 -3.73 14.49 19.94
C CYS A 331 -4.41 14.71 18.59
N GLY A 332 -4.02 13.91 17.59
CA GLY A 332 -4.69 13.93 16.30
C GLY A 332 -5.94 13.04 16.30
N PRO A 333 -6.79 13.16 15.27
CA PRO A 333 -8.00 12.36 15.12
C PRO A 333 -7.73 10.85 14.92
N TRP A 334 -6.56 10.48 14.41
CA TRP A 334 -6.15 9.10 14.20
C TRP A 334 -5.42 8.56 15.43
N VAL A 335 -5.59 7.26 15.65
CA VAL A 335 -5.15 6.56 16.84
C VAL A 335 -4.24 5.41 16.46
N LEU A 336 -3.07 5.35 17.08
CA LEU A 336 -2.17 4.21 16.97
C LEU A 336 -2.73 3.03 17.79
N GLU A 337 -2.95 1.90 17.13
CA GLU A 337 -3.11 0.61 17.78
C GLU A 337 -1.72 0.10 18.14
N ASP A 338 -1.40 0.10 19.44
CA ASP A 338 -0.08 -0.24 19.98
C ASP A 338 0.05 -1.76 20.15
N ILE A 339 0.16 -2.46 19.03
CA ILE A 339 0.01 -3.91 18.91
C ILE A 339 1.14 -4.63 19.67
N ASN A 340 2.39 -4.25 19.45
CA ASN A 340 3.53 -4.95 20.08
C ASN A 340 3.51 -4.77 21.60
N TYR A 341 3.30 -3.54 22.09
CA TYR A 341 3.17 -3.27 23.51
C TYR A 341 2.06 -4.12 24.16
N ASN A 342 0.92 -4.24 23.49
CA ASN A 342 -0.19 -5.04 23.99
C ASN A 342 0.12 -6.54 24.01
N GLU A 343 0.84 -7.05 23.01
CA GLU A 343 1.29 -8.45 22.98
C GLU A 343 2.32 -8.76 24.07
N ASP A 344 3.32 -7.90 24.24
CA ASP A 344 4.34 -8.05 25.29
C ASP A 344 3.68 -8.08 26.67
N ARG A 345 2.72 -7.17 26.91
CA ARG A 345 1.95 -7.14 28.16
C ARG A 345 1.11 -8.41 28.38
N LYS A 346 0.56 -9.00 27.31
CA LYS A 346 -0.15 -10.30 27.40
C LYS A 346 0.82 -11.42 27.78
N GLN A 347 2.02 -11.43 27.21
CA GLN A 347 3.06 -12.43 27.51
C GLN A 347 3.58 -12.31 28.94
N ASP A 348 3.88 -11.10 29.41
CA ASP A 348 4.33 -10.83 30.78
C ASP A 348 3.30 -11.27 31.82
N ALA A 349 2.02 -10.96 31.56
CA ALA A 349 0.91 -11.40 32.40
C ALA A 349 0.81 -12.93 32.44
N ALA A 350 1.00 -13.62 31.31
CA ALA A 350 1.00 -15.08 31.23
C ALA A 350 2.18 -15.73 31.99
N MET A 351 3.34 -15.05 32.05
CA MET A 351 4.52 -15.52 32.79
C MET A 351 4.52 -15.16 34.28
N GLY A 352 3.51 -14.42 34.76
CA GLY A 352 3.39 -14.05 36.17
C GLY A 352 4.50 -13.13 36.67
N LEU A 353 5.12 -12.35 35.77
CA LEU A 353 6.21 -11.44 36.11
C LEU A 353 5.67 -10.25 36.94
N PRO A 354 6.24 -9.92 38.13
CA PRO A 354 5.63 -8.98 39.07
C PRO A 354 5.78 -7.49 38.74
N PHE A 355 6.42 -7.11 37.63
CA PHE A 355 6.98 -5.75 37.48
C PHE A 355 6.01 -4.70 36.92
N LEU A 356 4.79 -5.05 36.54
CA LEU A 356 3.73 -4.09 36.25
C LEU A 356 2.44 -4.62 36.88
N GLN A 357 1.84 -3.88 37.81
CA GLN A 357 0.49 -4.17 38.28
C GLN A 357 -0.48 -4.00 37.10
N VAL A 358 -0.74 -5.09 36.37
CA VAL A 358 -1.68 -5.09 35.24
C VAL A 358 -3.10 -5.05 35.81
N GLU A 359 -3.64 -3.85 36.01
CA GLU A 359 -5.10 -3.67 36.13
C GLU A 359 -5.74 -4.04 34.79
N THR A 360 -6.24 -5.28 34.71
CA THR A 360 -7.28 -5.79 33.80
C THR A 360 -7.37 -5.23 32.37
N ALA A 361 -6.87 -6.01 31.41
CA ALA A 361 -7.59 -6.55 30.24
C ALA A 361 -8.19 -5.65 29.14
N THR A 362 -7.91 -4.34 29.06
CA THR A 362 -8.21 -3.55 27.85
C THR A 362 -6.93 -3.22 27.06
N PRO A 363 -6.86 -3.46 25.74
CA PRO A 363 -5.71 -3.08 24.93
C PRO A 363 -5.46 -1.58 25.06
N VAL A 364 -4.21 -1.20 25.27
CA VAL A 364 -3.81 0.21 25.25
C VAL A 364 -3.99 0.70 23.83
N VAL A 365 -4.97 1.57 23.67
CA VAL A 365 -5.23 2.35 22.48
C VAL A 365 -4.90 3.77 22.89
N LYS A 366 -4.05 4.48 22.15
CA LYS A 366 -3.73 5.88 22.48
C LYS A 366 -4.98 6.74 22.26
N HIS A 367 -5.79 6.84 23.30
CA HIS A 367 -7.13 7.41 23.21
C HIS A 367 -7.09 8.88 22.79
N LYS A 368 -8.06 9.22 21.94
CA LYS A 368 -8.52 10.57 21.66
C LYS A 368 -8.67 11.34 22.98
N SER A 369 -7.78 12.29 23.26
CA SER A 369 -8.16 13.42 24.11
C SER A 369 -9.24 14.22 23.39
N ASP A 370 -9.95 15.12 24.08
CA ASP A 370 -11.06 15.94 23.56
C ASP A 370 -10.64 16.93 22.44
N CYS A 371 -9.85 16.50 21.48
CA CYS A 371 -9.55 17.23 20.27
C CYS A 371 -10.81 17.28 19.42
N SER A 372 -11.28 18.50 19.19
CA SER A 372 -12.42 18.81 18.33
C SER A 372 -12.08 18.69 16.83
N SER A 373 -10.82 18.44 16.48
CA SER A 373 -10.43 18.26 15.08
C SER A 373 -10.96 16.94 14.54
N ILE A 374 -11.60 17.03 13.39
CA ILE A 374 -12.06 15.89 12.60
C ILE A 374 -11.19 15.90 11.35
N PHE A 375 -10.54 14.77 11.07
CA PHE A 375 -9.88 14.59 9.78
C PHE A 375 -10.93 14.67 8.68
N ASP A 376 -10.78 15.65 7.79
CA ASP A 376 -11.70 15.88 6.67
C ASP A 376 -10.89 15.89 5.38
N GLU A 377 -10.97 14.79 4.64
CA GLU A 377 -10.27 14.63 3.37
C GLU A 377 -10.70 15.65 2.29
N ASP A 378 -11.88 16.26 2.44
CA ASP A 378 -12.43 17.24 1.49
C ASP A 378 -12.21 18.69 1.93
N ASN A 379 -11.77 18.91 3.18
CA ASN A 379 -11.61 20.25 3.72
C ASN A 379 -10.39 20.42 4.65
N PHE A 380 -9.26 20.86 4.06
CA PHE A 380 -8.03 21.26 4.76
C PHE A 380 -8.12 22.68 5.37
N THR A 381 -9.18 22.94 6.14
CA THR A 381 -9.19 24.09 7.06
C THR A 381 -8.18 23.86 8.18
N LEU A 382 -7.37 24.88 8.50
CA LEU A 382 -6.46 24.79 9.64
C LEU A 382 -7.29 24.60 10.90
N ASP A 383 -7.09 23.50 11.62
CA ASP A 383 -7.70 23.30 12.93
C ASP A 383 -7.23 24.42 13.87
N GLY A 384 -8.15 25.30 14.25
CA GLY A 384 -8.01 26.17 15.40
C GLY A 384 -7.01 27.32 15.24
N SER A 385 -7.50 28.45 14.73
CA SER A 385 -7.21 29.72 15.41
C SER A 385 -7.69 29.61 16.87
N THR A 386 -6.79 29.54 17.84
CA THR A 386 -7.10 29.89 19.23
C THR A 386 -6.00 30.78 19.79
N THR A 387 -6.39 32.06 19.87
CA THR A 387 -5.90 33.12 20.76
C THR A 387 -4.40 33.38 20.77
N GLU A 388 -4.04 34.51 20.15
CA GLU A 388 -3.08 35.45 20.73
C GLU A 388 -3.40 35.61 22.22
N ASP A 389 -2.79 34.80 23.09
CA ASP A 389 -2.51 35.10 24.49
C ASP A 389 -1.81 33.91 25.14
N GLY A 390 -0.49 33.98 25.14
CA GLY A 390 0.38 32.97 25.72
C GLY A 390 1.82 33.34 25.39
N THR A 391 2.40 34.19 26.22
CA THR A 391 3.83 34.55 26.19
C THR A 391 4.70 33.30 26.36
N SER A 392 4.98 32.58 25.27
CA SER A 392 6.18 31.76 25.15
C SER A 392 7.21 32.53 24.34
N SER A 393 8.05 33.25 25.06
CA SER A 393 9.21 33.95 24.54
C SER A 393 10.29 32.97 24.06
N HIS A 394 10.08 32.34 22.91
CA HIS A 394 11.13 31.72 22.07
C HIS A 394 10.72 31.90 20.60
N GLY A 395 11.02 33.09 20.06
CA GLY A 395 10.87 33.39 18.64
C GLY A 395 11.92 32.68 17.80
N GLY A 396 11.79 31.36 17.67
CA GLY A 396 12.56 30.54 16.73
C GLY A 396 11.61 29.98 15.68
N SER A 397 11.88 30.25 14.41
CA SER A 397 11.32 29.46 13.31
C SER A 397 11.67 27.99 13.55
N CYS A 398 10.69 27.15 13.86
CA CYS A 398 10.88 25.71 13.97
C CYS A 398 11.00 25.12 12.56
N TYR A 399 12.24 25.05 12.06
CA TYR A 399 12.54 24.29 10.85
C TYR A 399 12.55 22.81 11.21
N ILE A 400 11.67 22.02 10.59
CA ILE A 400 11.75 20.57 10.64
C ILE A 400 12.37 20.10 9.33
N ASP A 401 13.52 19.44 9.42
CA ASP A 401 14.09 18.68 8.31
C ASP A 401 13.56 17.25 8.28
N ASP A 402 13.28 16.62 9.41
CA ASP A 402 12.91 15.20 9.41
C ASP A 402 11.50 14.93 8.88
N PHE A 403 11.37 14.77 7.56
CA PHE A 403 10.16 14.27 6.89
C PHE A 403 10.42 12.99 6.10
N TRP A 404 9.36 12.20 6.00
CA TRP A 404 9.36 11.02 5.16
C TRP A 404 7.99 10.87 4.50
N VAL A 405 7.95 10.15 3.39
CA VAL A 405 6.69 9.85 2.69
C VAL A 405 6.18 8.49 3.16
N PHE A 406 4.95 8.44 3.65
CA PHE A 406 4.29 7.19 4.04
C PHE A 406 3.50 6.55 2.90
N GLY A 407 3.04 7.36 1.95
CA GLY A 407 2.31 6.89 0.78
C GLY A 407 1.25 7.89 0.35
N PHE A 408 0.41 7.44 -0.57
CA PHE A 408 -0.60 8.27 -1.21
C PHE A 408 -2.00 7.85 -0.78
N HIS A 409 -2.90 8.83 -0.69
CA HIS A 409 -4.32 8.53 -0.68
C HIS A 409 -4.72 7.98 -2.08
N PRO A 410 -5.33 6.78 -2.17
CA PRO A 410 -5.52 6.09 -3.44
C PRO A 410 -6.56 6.74 -4.37
N TYR A 411 -7.37 7.66 -3.84
CA TYR A 411 -8.51 8.27 -4.55
C TYR A 411 -8.55 9.80 -4.50
N LYS A 412 -7.60 10.44 -3.80
CA LYS A 412 -7.55 11.89 -3.60
C LYS A 412 -6.11 12.34 -3.68
N GLU A 413 -5.89 13.59 -4.06
CA GLU A 413 -4.56 14.22 -4.21
C GLU A 413 -3.93 14.57 -2.85
N ILE A 414 -3.85 13.59 -1.95
CA ILE A 414 -3.33 13.70 -0.60
C ILE A 414 -2.13 12.75 -0.46
N VAL A 415 -1.06 13.24 0.17
CA VAL A 415 0.11 12.45 0.53
C VAL A 415 0.20 12.37 2.04
N PHE A 416 0.40 11.17 2.57
CA PHE A 416 0.68 10.97 3.98
C PHE A 416 2.18 11.14 4.20
N LEU A 417 2.54 12.03 5.11
CA LEU A 417 3.92 12.30 5.50
C LEU A 417 4.02 12.06 7.00
N GLY A 418 5.18 11.63 7.49
CA GLY A 418 5.46 11.81 8.90
C GLY A 418 6.60 12.77 9.13
N SER A 419 6.70 13.18 10.40
CA SER A 419 7.47 14.35 10.79
C SER A 419 8.05 14.20 12.19
N GLY A 420 9.36 14.39 12.31
CA GLY A 420 10.10 14.41 13.57
C GLY A 420 9.86 13.19 14.47
N TYR A 421 9.92 12.00 13.88
CA TYR A 421 9.92 10.69 14.55
C TYR A 421 8.61 10.18 15.16
N ASP A 422 7.66 11.06 15.48
CA ASP A 422 6.49 10.69 16.28
C ASP A 422 5.15 11.09 15.68
N ARG A 423 5.10 11.73 14.51
CA ARG A 423 3.86 12.30 13.95
C ARG A 423 3.58 11.87 12.52
N VAL A 424 2.29 11.88 12.20
CA VAL A 424 1.79 11.77 10.83
C VAL A 424 0.88 12.94 10.50
N VAL A 425 1.05 13.46 9.30
CA VAL A 425 0.24 14.53 8.71
C VAL A 425 -0.25 14.08 7.33
N ALA A 426 -1.47 14.48 6.99
CA ALA A 426 -1.94 14.48 5.61
C ALA A 426 -1.55 15.81 4.96
N TYR A 427 -1.02 15.76 3.75
CA TYR A 427 -0.65 16.92 2.95
C TYR A 427 -1.48 16.94 1.67
N ASP A 428 -2.31 17.97 1.48
CA ASP A 428 -3.08 18.16 0.25
C ASP A 428 -2.22 18.80 -0.84
N LEU A 429 -2.09 18.13 -1.98
CA LEU A 429 -1.28 18.60 -3.12
C LEU A 429 -1.88 19.83 -3.80
N HIS A 430 -3.20 20.08 -3.67
CA HIS A 430 -3.82 21.25 -4.29
C HIS A 430 -3.59 22.53 -3.49
N SER A 431 -3.90 22.50 -2.19
CA SER A 431 -3.80 23.68 -1.32
C SER A 431 -2.44 23.82 -0.65
N SER A 432 -1.59 22.79 -0.69
CA SER A 432 -0.31 22.73 0.02
C SER A 432 -0.46 22.90 1.54
N LYS A 433 -1.58 22.42 2.10
CA LYS A 433 -1.88 22.50 3.53
C LYS A 433 -1.73 21.15 4.20
N PHE A 434 -1.46 21.20 5.49
CA PHE A 434 -1.39 20.02 6.35
C PHE A 434 -2.66 19.87 7.18
N GLN A 435 -3.03 18.62 7.44
CA GLN A 435 -3.88 18.23 8.55
C GLN A 435 -3.10 17.24 9.42
N TYR A 436 -3.06 17.50 10.73
CA TYR A 436 -2.44 16.57 11.67
C TYR A 436 -3.31 15.33 11.84
N LEU A 437 -2.72 14.15 11.67
CA LEU A 437 -3.45 12.88 11.82
C LEU A 437 -3.29 12.33 13.22
N GLY A 438 -2.07 12.31 13.77
CA GLY A 438 -1.84 11.78 15.11
C GLY A 438 -0.40 11.44 15.38
N ASN A 439 -0.18 10.92 16.59
CA ASN A 439 1.10 10.46 17.07
C ASN A 439 1.26 8.95 16.78
N ILE A 440 2.42 8.57 16.25
CA ILE A 440 2.75 7.18 15.87
C ILE A 440 3.88 6.58 16.69
N HIS A 441 4.43 7.29 17.67
CA HIS A 441 5.47 6.76 18.54
C HIS A 441 4.87 5.66 19.41
N PRO A 442 5.33 4.39 19.37
CA PRO A 442 4.80 3.32 20.21
C PRO A 442 5.09 3.54 21.71
N THR A 443 4.36 2.88 22.60
CA THR A 443 4.59 2.97 24.05
C THR A 443 5.85 2.18 24.43
N ASP A 444 6.66 2.75 25.33
CA ASP A 444 7.92 2.18 25.83
C ASP A 444 8.98 1.84 24.75
N PHE A 445 8.83 2.37 23.53
CA PHE A 445 9.75 2.13 22.42
C PHE A 445 11.20 2.49 22.78
N ASP A 446 11.41 3.67 23.39
CA ASP A 446 12.74 4.16 23.78
C ASP A 446 13.36 3.38 24.95
N VAL A 447 12.55 2.64 25.72
CA VAL A 447 13.02 1.92 26.92
C VAL A 447 13.65 0.57 26.54
N TYR A 448 13.10 -0.09 25.52
CA TYR A 448 13.57 -1.40 25.07
C TYR A 448 14.68 -1.31 24.00
N TYR A 449 14.76 -0.20 23.26
CA TYR A 449 15.67 -0.06 22.13
C TYR A 449 16.61 1.15 22.32
N LEU A 450 17.75 0.89 22.98
CA LEU A 450 18.76 1.88 23.40
C LEU A 450 19.53 2.60 22.26
N TYR A 451 19.10 2.48 21.00
CA TYR A 451 19.76 3.03 19.81
C TYR A 451 18.83 3.87 18.92
N GLY A 452 18.14 4.86 19.49
CA GLY A 452 17.54 6.00 18.75
C GLY A 452 16.35 5.69 17.81
N PRO A 453 15.62 6.73 17.36
CA PRO A 453 14.39 6.55 16.57
C PRO A 453 14.66 6.49 15.04
N GLU A 454 15.51 5.57 14.57
CA GLU A 454 15.60 5.22 13.13
C GLU A 454 14.52 4.19 12.71
N GLY A 455 13.40 4.14 13.43
CA GLY A 455 12.72 2.88 13.65
C GLY A 455 11.65 2.44 12.65
N ILE A 456 11.27 3.19 11.60
CA ILE A 456 10.21 2.78 10.65
C ILE A 456 10.80 2.34 9.31
N ASP A 457 10.66 1.04 9.02
CA ASP A 457 11.14 0.38 7.81
C ASP A 457 10.24 0.67 6.62
N GLU A 458 8.95 0.42 6.76
CA GLU A 458 8.01 0.42 5.65
C GLU A 458 6.61 0.82 6.13
N THR A 459 5.85 1.43 5.23
CA THR A 459 4.51 1.92 5.52
C THR A 459 3.55 1.61 4.38
N PHE A 460 2.31 1.27 4.74
CA PHE A 460 1.32 0.79 3.76
C PHE A 460 -0.05 1.42 4.02
N VAL A 461 -0.55 2.18 3.04
CA VAL A 461 -1.84 2.88 3.13
C VAL A 461 -2.98 1.90 2.83
N TYR A 462 -3.58 1.33 3.87
CA TYR A 462 -4.54 0.25 3.76
C TYR A 462 -5.93 0.72 3.32
N THR A 463 -6.56 -0.01 2.39
CA THR A 463 -7.93 0.21 1.91
C THR A 463 -8.82 -1.00 2.19
N PRO A 464 -9.71 -0.97 3.19
CA PRO A 464 -10.53 -2.12 3.60
C PRO A 464 -11.36 -2.73 2.46
N CYS A 465 -11.32 -4.05 2.30
CA CYS A 465 -12.23 -4.77 1.40
C CYS A 465 -13.01 -5.83 2.18
N LYS A 466 -14.34 -5.78 2.13
CA LYS A 466 -15.22 -6.72 2.85
C LYS A 466 -15.96 -7.69 1.93
N LEU A 467 -15.47 -7.86 0.70
CA LEU A 467 -15.96 -8.90 -0.20
C LEU A 467 -15.36 -10.24 0.24
N GLU A 468 -16.21 -11.18 0.65
CA GLU A 468 -15.78 -12.50 1.14
C GLU A 468 -15.01 -13.29 0.07
N ALA A 469 -13.75 -13.66 0.32
CA ALA A 469 -12.99 -14.55 -0.54
C ALA A 469 -13.39 -16.03 -0.28
N TYR A 470 -13.65 -16.81 -1.33
CA TYR A 470 -13.94 -18.25 -1.27
C TYR A 470 -12.58 -18.87 -1.50
N GLY A 471 -11.99 -19.34 -0.42
CA GLY A 471 -10.83 -20.21 -0.36
C GLY A 471 -10.94 -20.95 0.97
N HIS A 472 -10.91 -22.28 0.92
CA HIS A 472 -11.19 -23.14 2.06
C HIS A 472 -10.31 -22.84 3.29
N GLN A 473 -10.99 -22.78 4.44
CA GLN A 473 -10.54 -22.92 5.84
C GLN A 473 -9.48 -21.95 6.40
N GLY A 474 -9.97 -21.11 7.31
CA GLY A 474 -9.17 -20.30 8.24
C GLY A 474 -9.99 -19.27 9.01
N SER A 475 -11.29 -19.47 9.22
CA SER A 475 -12.07 -18.56 10.06
C SER A 475 -11.77 -18.85 11.53
N ALA A 476 -11.29 -17.86 12.28
CA ALA A 476 -11.41 -17.88 13.74
C ALA A 476 -12.91 -17.99 14.10
N PRO A 477 -13.29 -18.80 15.09
CA PRO A 477 -14.68 -18.84 15.55
C PRO A 477 -15.08 -17.45 16.03
N LEU A 478 -16.16 -16.91 15.45
CA LEU A 478 -16.87 -15.76 16.00
C LEU A 478 -17.20 -16.06 17.46
N ALA A 479 -16.56 -15.35 18.38
CA ALA A 479 -16.94 -15.39 19.78
C ALA A 479 -18.37 -14.84 19.89
N ALA A 480 -19.28 -15.68 20.38
CA ALA A 480 -20.66 -15.34 20.70
C ALA A 480 -20.75 -14.56 22.02
#